data_AF-A0AAF0RTJ1-F1
#
_entry.id   AF-A0AAF0RTJ1-F1
#
_cell.length_a   1.000
_cell.length_b   1.000
_cell.length_c   1.000
_cell.angle_alpha   90.00
_cell.angle_beta   90.00
_cell.angle_gamma   90.00
#
_symmetry.space_group_name_H-M   'P 1'
#
loop_
_entity.id
_entity.type
_entity.pdbx_description
1 polymer ?
#
loop_
_entity_poly.entity_id
_entity_poly.type
_entity_poly.pdbx_seq_one_letter_code
_entity_poly.pdbx_strand_id
1 'polypeptide(L)'
;MRLTPSRGLFVAAALVVGVLVAPVVSAAPAIATEYPSWQDVQHAKGNEDTKNAEIARVQAALQTAQAAAAAKSQAALDASEKADDAEAELTAATQAATSLQAQADRATRTADRAQQRAGQLAANLYRDGSSNEMTTRIATAKDPGQLLYQLGALDQLSSTWAGVMDDASVAAKTASSLHAQATRAEHERTELADAAETKATAAKDAEAAADAAVDDTQQHSDELYAQLASLKDTTAQTEERYALGQKVAAQKAEQQRKRAAAAAAAAAVPTPGTSASDATSGGSGTSYPSTGGVVVDPAGAQAYARSALASYGWGSDQFGCLVSLWTQESGWRANALNASSGAYGIPQSLPADKMAAAGADWRTNAATQINWGLAYIKSAYGSPCGAWSHEMGVNPHWY
;
A
#
# COMPACT_ATOMS: atom_id res chain seq x y z
N MET A 1 18.56 -60.61 32.76
CA MET A 1 18.54 -59.53 33.78
C MET A 1 19.21 -58.31 33.14
N ARG A 2 18.55 -57.16 33.25
CA ARG A 2 18.82 -55.82 32.70
C ARG A 2 20.26 -55.51 32.24
N LEU A 3 20.39 -54.80 31.10
CA LEU A 3 21.00 -53.46 31.00
C LEU A 3 20.66 -52.82 29.63
N THR A 4 20.50 -51.50 29.67
CA THR A 4 19.88 -50.54 28.74
C THR A 4 20.57 -50.35 27.38
N PRO A 5 19.83 -49.89 26.34
CA PRO A 5 20.38 -49.05 25.29
C PRO A 5 19.93 -47.58 25.38
N SER A 6 20.78 -46.77 24.76
CA SER A 6 20.92 -45.33 24.69
C SER A 6 19.75 -44.58 24.04
N ARG A 7 19.52 -43.35 24.52
CA ARG A 7 18.59 -42.37 23.95
C ARG A 7 19.21 -41.78 22.68
N GLY A 8 18.76 -42.24 21.52
CA GLY A 8 18.90 -41.51 20.25
C GLY A 8 17.81 -40.45 20.15
N LEU A 9 18.20 -39.18 20.09
CA LEU A 9 17.28 -38.08 19.83
C LEU A 9 17.00 -38.04 18.32
N PHE A 10 15.92 -38.71 17.88
CA PHE A 10 15.35 -38.49 16.56
C PHE A 10 14.55 -37.19 16.59
N VAL A 11 15.04 -36.15 15.91
CA VAL A 11 14.21 -34.98 15.58
C VAL A 11 13.36 -35.37 14.39
N ALA A 12 12.07 -35.59 14.64
CA ALA A 12 11.07 -35.89 13.64
C ALA A 12 10.84 -34.66 12.74
N ALA A 13 11.15 -34.81 11.46
CA ALA A 13 10.69 -33.90 10.42
C ALA A 13 9.19 -34.13 10.20
N ALA A 14 8.36 -33.21 10.69
CA ALA A 14 6.93 -33.20 10.41
C ALA A 14 6.70 -32.67 8.99
N LEU A 15 6.50 -33.59 8.04
CA LEU A 15 5.93 -33.33 6.72
C LEU A 15 4.45 -32.92 6.89
N VAL A 16 4.18 -31.62 6.83
CA VAL A 16 2.81 -31.11 6.67
C VAL A 16 2.48 -31.14 5.18
N VAL A 17 1.79 -32.20 4.75
CA VAL A 17 1.13 -32.23 3.44
C VAL A 17 -0.12 -31.36 3.54
N GLY A 18 0.02 -30.09 3.15
CA GLY A 18 -1.10 -29.18 2.99
C GLY A 18 -1.93 -29.59 1.78
N VAL A 19 -3.15 -30.07 2.01
CA VAL A 19 -4.14 -30.28 0.97
C VAL A 19 -4.51 -28.93 0.37
N LEU A 20 -4.07 -28.69 -0.88
CA LEU A 20 -4.54 -27.59 -1.72
C LEU A 20 -6.03 -27.78 -2.01
N VAL A 21 -6.87 -27.18 -1.19
CA VAL A 21 -8.28 -26.93 -1.55
C VAL A 21 -8.26 -25.72 -2.47
N ALA A 22 -8.22 -25.96 -3.78
CA ALA A 22 -8.43 -24.92 -4.77
C ALA A 22 -9.83 -24.31 -4.53
N PRO A 23 -9.96 -23.00 -4.29
CA PRO A 23 -11.27 -22.38 -4.28
C PRO A 23 -11.85 -22.50 -5.69
N VAL A 24 -12.92 -23.29 -5.82
CA VAL A 24 -13.77 -23.25 -7.01
C VAL A 24 -14.46 -21.89 -6.97
N VAL A 25 -13.84 -20.89 -7.58
CA VAL A 25 -14.48 -19.62 -7.91
C VAL A 25 -15.54 -19.96 -8.94
N SER A 26 -16.77 -20.15 -8.47
CA SER A 26 -17.94 -20.19 -9.32
C SER A 26 -18.07 -18.78 -9.88
N ALA A 27 -17.60 -18.58 -11.12
CA ALA A 27 -17.89 -17.37 -11.87
C ALA A 27 -19.41 -17.26 -11.94
N ALA A 28 -19.98 -16.30 -11.20
CA ALA A 28 -21.38 -15.92 -11.38
C ALA A 28 -21.56 -15.58 -12.86
N PRO A 29 -22.68 -16.00 -13.49
CA PRO A 29 -22.90 -15.68 -14.90
C PRO A 29 -22.83 -14.16 -15.06
N ALA A 30 -22.04 -13.71 -16.04
CA ALA A 30 -22.03 -12.32 -16.45
C ALA A 30 -23.43 -11.99 -17.01
N ILE A 31 -24.32 -11.48 -16.16
CA ILE A 31 -25.59 -10.92 -16.59
C ILE A 31 -25.20 -9.63 -17.32
N ALA A 32 -25.27 -9.64 -18.66
CA ALA A 32 -25.21 -8.40 -19.41
C ALA A 32 -26.29 -7.50 -18.82
N THR A 33 -25.90 -6.32 -18.33
CA THR A 33 -26.85 -5.40 -17.71
C THR A 33 -27.78 -4.93 -18.82
N GLU A 34 -29.02 -5.42 -18.81
CA GLU A 34 -30.00 -5.09 -19.85
C GLU A 34 -30.61 -3.73 -19.52
N TYR A 35 -30.22 -2.71 -20.28
CA TYR A 35 -30.64 -1.33 -20.06
C TYR A 35 -32.01 -1.07 -20.72
N PRO A 36 -32.90 -0.30 -20.06
CA PRO A 36 -34.13 0.18 -20.68
C PRO A 36 -33.89 0.91 -22.01
N SER A 37 -34.70 0.60 -23.03
CA SER A 37 -34.62 1.28 -24.32
C SER A 37 -35.50 2.53 -24.36
N TRP A 38 -35.19 3.45 -25.29
CA TRP A 38 -36.07 4.58 -25.59
C TRP A 38 -37.50 4.17 -25.98
N GLN A 39 -37.66 2.97 -26.55
CA GLN A 39 -38.97 2.45 -26.90
C GLN A 39 -39.77 2.09 -25.64
N ASP A 40 -39.14 1.49 -24.64
CA ASP A 40 -39.76 1.16 -23.35
C ASP A 40 -40.22 2.43 -22.62
N VAL A 41 -39.36 3.46 -22.60
CA VAL A 41 -39.65 4.77 -22.01
C VAL A 41 -40.87 5.43 -22.64
N GLN A 42 -40.99 5.39 -23.97
CA GLN A 42 -42.14 5.98 -24.67
C GLN A 42 -43.43 5.19 -24.42
N HIS A 43 -43.36 3.85 -24.41
CA HIS A 43 -44.52 3.02 -24.09
C HIS A 43 -45.02 3.24 -22.66
N ALA A 44 -44.11 3.44 -21.71
CA ALA A 44 -44.43 3.63 -20.30
C ALA A 44 -45.15 4.95 -20.00
N LYS A 45 -44.99 6.00 -20.83
CA LYS A 45 -45.61 7.32 -20.61
C LYS A 45 -47.13 7.35 -20.67
N GLY A 46 -47.75 6.35 -21.32
CA GLY A 46 -49.20 6.30 -21.52
C GLY A 46 -50.01 5.91 -20.28
N ASN A 47 -49.38 5.36 -19.24
CA ASN A 47 -50.05 4.90 -18.01
C ASN A 47 -49.16 5.17 -16.78
N GLU A 48 -49.77 5.62 -15.68
CA GLU A 48 -49.04 6.05 -14.48
C GLU A 48 -48.30 4.90 -13.77
N ASP A 49 -48.90 3.71 -13.72
CA ASP A 49 -48.27 2.52 -13.14
C ASP A 49 -47.09 2.04 -13.98
N THR A 50 -47.23 2.04 -15.32
CA THR A 50 -46.13 1.67 -16.22
C THR A 50 -45.00 2.69 -16.18
N LYS A 51 -45.32 3.98 -16.06
CA LYS A 51 -44.35 5.06 -15.90
C LYS A 51 -43.54 4.89 -14.62
N ASN A 52 -44.21 4.60 -13.49
CA ASN A 52 -43.55 4.38 -12.20
C ASN A 52 -42.67 3.12 -12.20
N ALA A 53 -43.14 2.04 -12.85
CA ALA A 53 -42.34 0.82 -13.02
C ALA A 53 -41.07 1.08 -13.84
N GLU A 54 -41.18 1.85 -14.93
CA GLU A 54 -40.03 2.18 -15.77
C GLU A 54 -39.03 3.10 -15.07
N ILE A 55 -39.52 4.10 -14.30
CA ILE A 55 -38.67 4.93 -13.43
C ILE A 55 -37.85 4.05 -12.47
N ALA A 56 -38.49 3.07 -11.82
CA ALA A 56 -37.80 2.16 -10.90
C ALA A 56 -36.75 1.31 -11.63
N ARG A 57 -37.04 0.87 -12.86
CA ARG A 57 -36.12 0.09 -13.69
C ARG A 57 -34.89 0.89 -14.11
N VAL A 58 -35.09 2.12 -14.59
CA VAL A 58 -34.00 3.05 -14.94
C VAL A 58 -33.15 3.39 -13.71
N GLN A 59 -33.76 3.61 -12.55
CA GLN A 59 -33.03 3.86 -11.30
C GLN A 59 -32.20 2.64 -10.86
N ALA A 60 -32.73 1.42 -11.00
CA ALA A 60 -31.99 0.19 -10.69
C ALA A 60 -30.82 -0.03 -11.65
N ALA A 61 -30.99 0.28 -12.94
CA ALA A 61 -29.93 0.22 -13.94
C ALA A 61 -28.79 1.21 -13.62
N LEU A 62 -29.12 2.46 -13.27
CA LEU A 62 -28.14 3.47 -12.81
C LEU A 62 -27.36 3.00 -11.59
N GLN A 63 -28.04 2.43 -10.58
CA GLN A 63 -27.37 1.91 -9.39
C GLN A 63 -26.42 0.76 -9.72
N THR A 64 -26.83 -0.13 -10.63
CA THR A 64 -26.02 -1.28 -11.05
C THR A 64 -24.78 -0.84 -11.81
N ALA A 65 -24.91 0.07 -12.78
CA ALA A 65 -23.79 0.62 -13.53
C ALA A 65 -22.78 1.33 -12.61
N GLN A 66 -23.28 2.20 -11.72
CA GLN A 66 -22.44 2.90 -10.75
C GLN A 66 -21.76 1.96 -9.75
N ALA A 67 -22.42 0.89 -9.32
CA ALA A 67 -21.82 -0.13 -8.45
C ALA A 67 -20.74 -0.94 -9.17
N ALA A 68 -20.92 -1.25 -10.45
CA ALA A 68 -19.93 -1.95 -11.26
C ALA A 68 -18.67 -1.10 -11.46
N ALA A 69 -18.82 0.19 -11.81
CA ALA A 69 -17.69 1.12 -11.89
C ALA A 69 -16.98 1.26 -10.54
N ALA A 70 -17.73 1.45 -9.44
CA ALA A 70 -17.14 1.54 -8.10
C ALA A 70 -16.35 0.28 -7.72
N ALA A 71 -16.83 -0.92 -8.06
CA ALA A 71 -16.12 -2.17 -7.80
C ALA A 71 -14.83 -2.29 -8.62
N LYS A 72 -14.85 -1.86 -9.89
CA LYS A 72 -13.66 -1.87 -10.76
C LYS A 72 -12.62 -0.84 -10.32
N SER A 73 -13.04 0.37 -9.98
CA SER A 73 -12.15 1.35 -9.39
C SER A 73 -11.63 0.90 -8.03
N GLN A 74 -12.40 0.18 -7.21
CA GLN A 74 -11.88 -0.38 -5.96
C GLN A 74 -10.75 -1.39 -6.23
N ALA A 75 -10.99 -2.30 -7.18
CA ALA A 75 -10.01 -3.32 -7.56
C ALA A 75 -8.70 -2.71 -8.10
N ALA A 76 -8.77 -1.59 -8.83
CA ALA A 76 -7.58 -0.87 -9.31
C ALA A 76 -6.68 -0.39 -8.17
N LEU A 77 -7.27 0.05 -7.06
CA LEU A 77 -6.52 0.59 -5.92
C LEU A 77 -5.92 -0.53 -5.10
N ASP A 78 -6.71 -1.58 -4.85
CA ASP A 78 -6.21 -2.76 -4.16
C ASP A 78 -5.05 -3.39 -4.94
N ALA A 79 -5.06 -3.26 -6.28
CA ALA A 79 -3.96 -3.71 -7.13
C ALA A 79 -2.76 -2.75 -7.07
N SER A 80 -2.98 -1.43 -7.09
CA SER A 80 -1.93 -0.43 -6.91
C SER A 80 -1.22 -0.55 -5.57
N GLU A 81 -1.97 -0.71 -4.47
CA GLU A 81 -1.42 -0.90 -3.12
C GLU A 81 -0.51 -2.14 -3.06
N LYS A 82 -0.95 -3.25 -3.66
CA LYS A 82 -0.13 -4.48 -3.75
C LYS A 82 1.12 -4.29 -4.62
N ALA A 83 1.08 -3.41 -5.62
CA ALA A 83 2.25 -3.11 -6.44
C ALA A 83 3.24 -2.25 -5.65
N ASP A 84 2.76 -1.24 -4.93
CA ASP A 84 3.60 -0.38 -4.07
C ASP A 84 4.26 -1.19 -2.94
N ASP A 85 3.52 -2.09 -2.29
CA ASP A 85 4.05 -2.99 -1.26
C ASP A 85 5.16 -3.91 -1.85
N ALA A 86 4.94 -4.49 -3.03
CA ALA A 86 5.92 -5.36 -3.68
C ALA A 86 7.20 -4.60 -4.11
N GLU A 87 7.07 -3.35 -4.59
CA GLU A 87 8.21 -2.48 -4.92
C GLU A 87 9.02 -2.14 -3.65
N ALA A 88 8.35 -1.90 -2.52
CA ALA A 88 9.00 -1.65 -1.24
C ALA A 88 9.77 -2.88 -0.73
N GLU A 89 9.18 -4.08 -0.83
CA GLU A 89 9.83 -5.35 -0.50
C GLU A 89 11.06 -5.60 -1.39
N LEU A 90 10.94 -5.40 -2.71
CA LEU A 90 12.05 -5.50 -3.66
C LEU A 90 13.17 -4.53 -3.31
N THR A 91 12.83 -3.29 -2.95
CA THR A 91 13.81 -2.28 -2.54
C THR A 91 14.58 -2.72 -1.29
N ALA A 92 13.89 -3.24 -0.28
CA ALA A 92 14.51 -3.76 0.94
C ALA A 92 15.41 -4.96 0.65
N ALA A 93 14.95 -5.92 -0.15
CA ALA A 93 15.72 -7.09 -0.56
C ALA A 93 16.97 -6.71 -1.38
N THR A 94 16.86 -5.71 -2.26
CA THR A 94 17.99 -5.19 -3.05
C THR A 94 19.07 -4.60 -2.15
N GLN A 95 18.68 -3.84 -1.12
CA GLN A 95 19.62 -3.30 -0.13
C GLN A 95 20.31 -4.42 0.67
N ALA A 96 19.54 -5.42 1.12
CA ALA A 96 20.06 -6.57 1.85
C ALA A 96 21.05 -7.39 1.01
N ALA A 97 20.70 -7.73 -0.23
CA ALA A 97 21.55 -8.44 -1.17
C ALA A 97 22.86 -7.68 -1.45
N THR A 98 22.77 -6.37 -1.70
CA THR A 98 23.94 -5.51 -1.92
C THR A 98 24.86 -5.48 -0.70
N SER A 99 24.29 -5.35 0.51
CA SER A 99 25.04 -5.35 1.77
C SER A 99 25.75 -6.69 2.02
N LEU A 100 25.05 -7.80 1.81
CA LEU A 100 25.61 -9.15 1.99
C LEU A 100 26.69 -9.45 0.95
N GLN A 101 26.50 -9.05 -0.31
CA GLN A 101 27.54 -9.19 -1.33
C GLN A 101 28.79 -8.40 -0.96
N ALA A 102 28.65 -7.16 -0.49
CA ALA A 102 29.79 -6.36 -0.04
C ALA A 102 30.50 -6.98 1.19
N GLN A 103 29.76 -7.62 2.09
CA GLN A 103 30.32 -8.38 3.22
C GLN A 103 31.08 -9.63 2.75
N ALA A 104 30.50 -10.40 1.82
CA ALA A 104 31.13 -11.56 1.22
C ALA A 104 32.45 -11.17 0.53
N ASP A 105 32.46 -10.11 -0.28
CA ASP A 105 33.66 -9.62 -0.96
C ASP A 105 34.76 -9.21 0.04
N ARG A 106 34.38 -8.55 1.15
CA ARG A 106 35.33 -8.20 2.22
C ARG A 106 35.89 -9.43 2.92
N ALA A 107 35.06 -10.44 3.16
CA ALA A 107 35.47 -11.68 3.79
C ALA A 107 36.38 -12.50 2.88
N THR A 108 36.08 -12.59 1.58
CA THR A 108 36.93 -13.22 0.56
C THR A 108 38.31 -12.58 0.53
N ARG A 109 38.40 -11.25 0.45
CA ARG A 109 39.70 -10.54 0.52
C ARG A 109 40.47 -10.84 1.81
N THR A 110 39.77 -11.07 2.92
CA THR A 110 40.39 -11.40 4.21
C THR A 110 40.88 -12.84 4.24
N ALA A 111 40.11 -13.78 3.70
CA ALA A 111 40.51 -15.16 3.51
C ALA A 111 41.73 -15.28 2.61
N ASP A 112 41.76 -14.57 1.47
CA ASP A 112 42.90 -14.55 0.55
C ASP A 112 44.19 -14.08 1.25
N ARG A 113 44.12 -12.99 2.03
CA ARG A 113 45.27 -12.50 2.82
C ARG A 113 45.71 -13.49 3.89
N ALA A 114 44.78 -14.16 4.56
CA ALA A 114 45.10 -15.16 5.58
C ALA A 114 45.77 -16.39 4.94
N GLN A 115 45.26 -16.87 3.81
CA GLN A 115 45.83 -17.98 3.05
C GLN A 115 47.21 -17.64 2.50
N GLN A 116 47.43 -16.42 1.98
CA GLN A 116 48.75 -15.98 1.53
C GLN A 116 49.77 -15.96 2.68
N ARG A 117 49.41 -15.46 3.86
CA ARG A 117 50.28 -15.47 5.05
C ARG A 117 50.61 -16.90 5.49
N ALA A 118 49.62 -17.78 5.52
CA ALA A 118 49.82 -19.20 5.81
C ALA A 118 50.76 -19.85 4.80
N GLY A 119 50.57 -19.58 3.50
CA GLY A 119 51.42 -20.09 2.42
C GLY A 119 52.86 -19.58 2.49
N GLN A 120 53.07 -18.29 2.78
CA GLN A 120 54.39 -17.70 2.98
C GLN A 120 55.11 -18.31 4.19
N LEU A 121 54.39 -18.51 5.30
CA LEU A 121 54.95 -19.15 6.49
C LEU A 121 55.34 -20.61 6.22
N ALA A 122 54.48 -21.36 5.52
CA ALA A 122 54.78 -22.73 5.10
C ALA A 122 56.00 -22.77 4.16
N ALA A 123 56.10 -21.84 3.20
CA ALA A 123 57.25 -21.74 2.30
C ALA A 123 58.55 -21.40 3.05
N ASN A 124 58.50 -20.50 4.04
CA ASN A 124 59.64 -20.16 4.88
C ASN A 124 60.07 -21.36 5.75
N LEU A 125 59.14 -22.08 6.37
CA LEU A 125 59.45 -23.30 7.13
C LEU A 125 60.04 -24.40 6.25
N TYR A 126 59.56 -24.55 5.03
CA TYR A 126 60.13 -25.48 4.06
C TYR A 126 61.54 -25.07 3.61
N ARG A 127 61.76 -23.77 3.42
CA ARG A 127 63.06 -23.21 3.01
C ARG A 127 64.09 -23.21 4.13
N ASP A 128 63.68 -22.89 5.35
CA ASP A 128 64.47 -23.01 6.58
C ASP A 128 64.51 -24.47 7.09
N GLY A 129 63.93 -25.40 6.32
CA GLY A 129 63.84 -26.85 6.52
C GLY A 129 65.18 -27.59 6.55
N SER A 130 66.23 -26.96 7.08
CA SER A 130 67.30 -27.66 7.77
C SER A 130 66.81 -28.06 9.17
N SER A 131 65.80 -28.93 9.22
CA SER A 131 65.46 -29.69 10.43
C SER A 131 66.70 -30.40 10.97
N ASN A 132 67.66 -30.73 10.10
CA ASN A 132 69.00 -31.21 10.44
C ASN A 132 69.86 -30.18 11.18
N GLU A 133 69.88 -28.88 10.84
CA GLU A 133 70.65 -27.87 11.62
C GLU A 133 70.05 -27.63 13.00
N MET A 134 68.72 -27.52 13.11
CA MET A 134 68.10 -27.31 14.43
C MET A 134 68.24 -28.53 15.32
N THR A 135 68.03 -29.75 14.80
CA THR A 135 68.25 -30.97 15.58
C THR A 135 69.70 -31.16 15.95
N THR A 136 70.67 -30.82 15.08
CA THR A 136 72.10 -30.86 15.46
C THR A 136 72.45 -29.78 16.48
N ARG A 137 71.92 -28.56 16.40
CA ARG A 137 72.15 -27.51 17.41
C ARG A 137 71.56 -27.87 18.78
N ILE A 138 70.39 -28.50 18.80
CA ILE A 138 69.76 -29.01 20.03
C ILE A 138 70.56 -30.19 20.59
N ALA A 139 71.00 -31.12 19.73
CA ALA A 139 71.77 -32.29 20.15
C ALA A 139 73.20 -31.96 20.61
N THR A 140 73.76 -30.81 20.20
CA THR A 140 75.13 -30.37 20.55
C THR A 140 75.17 -29.23 21.58
N ALA A 141 74.02 -28.74 22.06
CA ALA A 141 73.95 -27.68 23.05
C ALA A 141 74.53 -28.15 24.40
N LYS A 142 75.52 -27.40 24.93
CA LYS A 142 76.20 -27.69 26.21
C LYS A 142 75.62 -26.91 27.41
N ASP A 143 74.77 -25.92 27.15
CA ASP A 143 74.17 -25.05 28.17
C ASP A 143 72.65 -25.33 28.33
N PRO A 144 72.19 -25.74 29.54
CA PRO A 144 70.78 -26.00 29.82
C PRO A 144 69.85 -24.80 29.60
N GLY A 145 70.31 -23.56 29.84
CA GLY A 145 69.50 -22.35 29.67
C GLY A 145 69.24 -22.02 28.20
N GLN A 146 70.23 -22.29 27.34
CA GLN A 146 70.12 -22.10 25.90
C GLN A 146 69.14 -23.10 25.26
N LEU A 147 69.11 -24.33 25.77
CA LEU A 147 68.17 -25.37 25.32
C LEU A 147 66.72 -25.00 25.65
N LEU A 148 66.44 -24.52 26.87
CA LEU A 148 65.09 -24.09 27.28
C LEU A 148 64.60 -22.88 26.47
N TYR A 149 65.48 -21.92 26.17
CA TYR A 149 65.15 -20.79 25.31
C TYR A 149 64.80 -21.24 23.88
N GLN A 150 65.58 -22.17 23.30
CA GLN A 150 65.32 -22.72 21.97
C GLN A 150 64.01 -23.52 21.92
N LEU A 151 63.72 -24.31 22.94
CA LEU A 151 62.47 -25.05 23.05
C LEU A 151 61.26 -24.10 23.22
N GLY A 152 61.40 -23.04 24.02
CA GLY A 152 60.37 -22.00 24.14
C GLY A 152 60.13 -21.24 22.84
N ALA A 153 61.19 -20.96 22.06
CA ALA A 153 61.05 -20.35 20.74
C ALA A 153 60.37 -21.29 19.72
N LEU A 154 60.63 -22.59 19.80
CA LEU A 154 59.94 -23.60 18.98
C LEU A 154 58.47 -23.76 19.36
N ASP A 155 58.16 -23.76 20.65
CA ASP A 155 56.79 -23.78 21.15
C ASP A 155 56.01 -22.54 20.68
N GLN A 156 56.61 -21.35 20.84
CA GLN A 156 56.06 -20.08 20.36
C GLN A 156 55.88 -20.05 18.83
N LEU A 157 56.81 -20.61 18.07
CA LEU A 157 56.69 -20.72 16.61
C LEU A 157 55.57 -21.69 16.21
N SER A 158 55.46 -22.83 16.90
CA SER A 158 54.41 -23.82 16.65
C SER A 158 53.02 -23.30 16.97
N SER A 159 52.87 -22.55 18.08
CA SER A 159 51.61 -21.91 18.46
C SER A 159 51.24 -20.79 17.49
N THR A 160 52.24 -20.02 17.03
CA THR A 160 52.05 -19.03 15.96
C THR A 160 51.62 -19.68 14.65
N TRP A 161 52.21 -20.81 14.27
CA TRP A 161 51.85 -21.55 13.05
C TRP A 161 50.42 -22.12 13.14
N ALA A 162 50.08 -22.75 14.26
CA ALA A 162 48.73 -23.24 14.52
C ALA A 162 47.71 -22.11 14.46
N GLY A 163 48.01 -20.94 15.06
CA GLY A 163 47.17 -19.76 14.99
C GLY A 163 46.95 -19.22 13.57
N VAL A 164 48.02 -19.12 12.76
CA VAL A 164 47.91 -18.64 11.36
C VAL A 164 47.07 -19.59 10.50
N MET A 165 47.22 -20.90 10.68
CA MET A 165 46.44 -21.91 9.96
C MET A 165 44.97 -21.92 10.40
N ASP A 166 44.69 -21.75 11.69
CA ASP A 166 43.33 -21.63 12.21
C ASP A 166 42.64 -20.35 11.71
N ASP A 167 43.33 -19.20 11.78
CA ASP A 167 42.86 -17.92 11.24
C ASP A 167 42.50 -18.05 9.75
N ALA A 168 43.35 -18.71 8.96
CA ALA A 168 43.07 -18.95 7.54
C ALA A 168 41.85 -19.84 7.32
N SER A 169 41.69 -20.90 8.13
CA SER A 169 40.51 -21.78 8.08
C SER A 169 39.23 -21.03 8.46
N VAL A 170 39.26 -20.25 9.53
CA VAL A 170 38.13 -19.44 10.01
C VAL A 170 37.75 -18.39 8.98
N ALA A 171 38.74 -17.68 8.41
CA ALA A 171 38.49 -16.69 7.38
C ALA A 171 37.86 -17.31 6.11
N ALA A 172 38.37 -18.46 5.65
CA ALA A 172 37.81 -19.18 4.51
C ALA A 172 36.37 -19.66 4.75
N LYS A 173 36.08 -20.24 5.93
CA LYS A 173 34.72 -20.66 6.30
C LYS A 173 33.76 -19.47 6.41
N THR A 174 34.24 -18.34 6.94
CA THR A 174 33.46 -17.10 7.04
C THR A 174 33.13 -16.55 5.65
N ALA A 175 34.10 -16.49 4.74
CA ALA A 175 33.89 -16.07 3.36
C ALA A 175 32.88 -16.98 2.64
N SER A 176 33.02 -18.30 2.78
CA SER A 176 32.08 -19.28 2.20
C SER A 176 30.66 -19.11 2.74
N SER A 177 30.49 -18.92 4.05
CA SER A 177 29.18 -18.72 4.67
C SER A 177 28.52 -17.42 4.21
N LEU A 178 29.28 -16.32 4.13
CA LEU A 178 28.78 -15.03 3.64
C LEU A 178 28.44 -15.07 2.15
N HIS A 179 29.22 -15.76 1.33
CA HIS A 179 28.87 -15.99 -0.07
C HIS A 179 27.55 -16.75 -0.20
N ALA A 180 27.37 -17.81 0.57
CA ALA A 180 26.11 -18.57 0.56
C ALA A 180 24.91 -17.71 1.00
N GLN A 181 25.11 -16.79 1.96
CA GLN A 181 24.08 -15.82 2.36
C GLN A 181 23.79 -14.81 1.25
N ALA A 182 24.81 -14.25 0.61
CA ALA A 182 24.65 -13.32 -0.50
C ALA A 182 23.91 -13.97 -1.69
N THR A 183 24.23 -15.22 -2.04
CA THR A 183 23.52 -15.95 -3.10
C THR A 183 22.05 -16.18 -2.77
N ARG A 184 21.70 -16.50 -1.51
CA ARG A 184 20.30 -16.63 -1.10
C ARG A 184 19.56 -15.30 -1.18
N ALA A 185 20.18 -14.22 -0.71
CA ALA A 185 19.59 -12.89 -0.78
C ALA A 185 19.40 -12.41 -2.24
N GLU A 186 20.31 -12.77 -3.15
CA GLU A 186 20.16 -12.45 -4.57
C GLU A 186 19.03 -13.23 -5.25
N HIS A 187 18.84 -14.51 -4.87
CA HIS A 187 17.70 -15.31 -5.32
C HIS A 187 16.38 -14.72 -4.85
N GLU A 188 16.29 -14.40 -3.55
CA GLU A 188 15.10 -13.77 -2.95
C GLU A 188 14.79 -12.41 -3.62
N ARG A 189 15.80 -11.57 -3.84
CA ARG A 189 15.63 -10.30 -4.57
C ARG A 189 15.09 -10.53 -5.98
N THR A 190 15.53 -11.58 -6.68
CA THR A 190 15.06 -11.89 -8.03
C THR A 190 13.60 -12.38 -8.02
N GLU A 191 13.22 -13.24 -7.08
CA GLU A 191 11.82 -13.66 -6.90
C GLU A 191 10.90 -12.47 -6.58
N LEU A 192 11.36 -11.56 -5.72
CA LEU A 192 10.64 -10.33 -5.41
C LEU A 192 10.54 -9.37 -6.59
N ALA A 193 11.55 -9.36 -7.49
CA ALA A 193 11.50 -8.56 -8.70
C ALA A 193 10.42 -9.05 -9.67
N ASP A 194 10.35 -10.37 -9.88
CA ASP A 194 9.30 -10.99 -10.71
C ASP A 194 7.90 -10.76 -10.10
N ALA A 195 7.80 -10.83 -8.77
CA ALA A 195 6.56 -10.54 -8.04
C ALA A 195 6.14 -9.07 -8.22
N ALA A 196 7.06 -8.12 -8.03
CA ALA A 196 6.80 -6.69 -8.21
C ALA A 196 6.36 -6.37 -9.65
N GLU A 197 7.01 -6.93 -10.68
CA GLU A 197 6.62 -6.77 -12.07
C GLU A 197 5.20 -7.31 -12.35
N THR A 198 4.88 -8.49 -11.80
CA THR A 198 3.55 -9.09 -11.92
C THR A 198 2.48 -8.21 -11.27
N LYS A 199 2.75 -7.66 -10.08
CA LYS A 199 1.81 -6.78 -9.37
C LYS A 199 1.64 -5.43 -10.08
N ALA A 200 2.73 -4.84 -10.58
CA ALA A 200 2.68 -3.61 -11.36
C ALA A 200 1.86 -3.77 -12.65
N THR A 201 1.97 -4.91 -13.33
CA THR A 201 1.15 -5.22 -14.51
C THR A 201 -0.32 -5.37 -14.13
N ALA A 202 -0.61 -6.12 -13.06
CA ALA A 202 -1.99 -6.28 -12.57
C ALA A 202 -2.62 -4.94 -12.15
N ALA A 203 -1.84 -4.01 -11.60
CA ALA A 203 -2.30 -2.67 -11.27
C ALA A 203 -2.68 -1.88 -12.52
N LYS A 204 -1.84 -1.89 -13.56
CA LYS A 204 -2.14 -1.23 -14.85
C LYS A 204 -3.37 -1.81 -15.54
N ASP A 205 -3.51 -3.13 -15.55
CA ASP A 205 -4.67 -3.79 -16.13
C ASP A 205 -5.96 -3.45 -15.37
N ALA A 206 -5.88 -3.38 -14.04
CA ALA A 206 -7.01 -3.01 -13.19
C ALA A 206 -7.38 -1.52 -13.34
N GLU A 207 -6.40 -0.63 -13.52
CA GLU A 207 -6.61 0.79 -13.85
C GLU A 207 -7.32 0.93 -15.19
N ALA A 208 -6.83 0.29 -16.25
CA ALA A 208 -7.47 0.31 -17.57
C ALA A 208 -8.90 -0.24 -17.54
N ALA A 209 -9.15 -1.28 -16.74
CA ALA A 209 -10.49 -1.83 -16.55
C ALA A 209 -11.41 -0.90 -15.74
N ALA A 210 -10.86 -0.10 -14.82
CA ALA A 210 -11.60 0.92 -14.08
C ALA A 210 -11.96 2.09 -14.99
N ASP A 211 -11.01 2.59 -15.78
CA ASP A 211 -11.24 3.67 -16.75
C ASP A 211 -12.31 3.28 -17.77
N ALA A 212 -12.21 2.09 -18.35
CA ALA A 212 -13.22 1.57 -19.26
C ALA A 212 -14.60 1.45 -18.60
N ALA A 213 -14.66 1.08 -17.32
CA ALA A 213 -15.93 1.00 -16.58
C ALA A 213 -16.53 2.37 -16.25
N VAL A 214 -15.68 3.38 -16.01
CA VAL A 214 -16.11 4.78 -15.82
C VAL A 214 -16.65 5.34 -17.13
N ASP A 215 -15.95 5.14 -18.24
CA ASP A 215 -16.39 5.57 -19.57
C ASP A 215 -17.73 4.93 -19.95
N ASP A 216 -17.85 3.61 -19.77
CA ASP A 216 -19.11 2.87 -20.01
C ASP A 216 -20.25 3.39 -19.12
N THR A 217 -19.96 3.62 -17.84
CA THR A 217 -20.95 4.15 -16.90
C THR A 217 -21.36 5.57 -17.25
N GLN A 218 -20.44 6.43 -17.71
CA GLN A 218 -20.75 7.79 -18.10
C GLN A 218 -21.69 7.80 -19.31
N GLN A 219 -21.37 7.01 -20.33
CA GLN A 219 -22.20 6.88 -21.53
C GLN A 219 -23.62 6.39 -21.20
N HIS A 220 -23.74 5.33 -20.39
CA HIS A 220 -25.04 4.79 -20.02
C HIS A 220 -25.78 5.67 -19.02
N SER A 221 -25.09 6.36 -18.10
CA SER A 221 -25.72 7.27 -17.14
C SER A 221 -26.35 8.47 -17.83
N ASP A 222 -25.68 9.06 -18.82
CA ASP A 222 -26.23 10.18 -19.59
C ASP A 222 -27.54 9.79 -20.28
N GLU A 223 -27.59 8.59 -20.88
CA GLU A 223 -28.79 8.06 -21.50
C GLU A 223 -29.89 7.78 -20.46
N LEU A 224 -29.57 7.07 -19.37
CA LEU A 224 -30.53 6.74 -18.32
C LEU A 224 -31.09 7.98 -17.62
N TYR A 225 -30.27 9.03 -17.41
CA TYR A 225 -30.76 10.30 -16.87
C TYR A 225 -31.63 11.07 -17.86
N ALA A 226 -31.34 11.01 -19.16
CA ALA A 226 -32.22 11.57 -20.19
C ALA A 226 -33.58 10.84 -20.24
N GLN A 227 -33.59 9.52 -20.09
CA GLN A 227 -34.81 8.71 -19.97
C GLN A 227 -35.61 9.06 -18.72
N LEU A 228 -34.95 9.17 -17.55
CA LEU A 228 -35.56 9.60 -16.29
C LEU A 228 -36.18 11.00 -16.38
N ALA A 229 -35.45 11.94 -16.99
CA ALA A 229 -35.93 13.30 -17.22
C ALA A 229 -37.18 13.33 -18.11
N SER A 230 -37.19 12.49 -19.15
CA SER A 230 -38.33 12.30 -20.04
C SER A 230 -39.56 11.71 -19.33
N LEU A 231 -39.36 10.81 -18.37
CA LEU A 231 -40.46 10.20 -17.59
C LEU A 231 -41.01 11.10 -16.48
N LYS A 232 -40.18 12.00 -15.93
CA LYS A 232 -40.53 12.86 -14.79
C LYS A 232 -40.82 14.31 -15.16
N ASP A 233 -40.72 14.67 -16.45
CA ASP A 233 -40.84 16.04 -16.93
C ASP A 233 -39.83 17.00 -16.27
N THR A 234 -38.59 16.51 -16.09
CA THR A 234 -37.47 17.27 -15.51
C THR A 234 -36.29 17.37 -16.49
N THR A 235 -35.09 17.69 -16.00
CA THR A 235 -33.86 17.66 -16.81
C THR A 235 -32.93 16.57 -16.28
N ALA A 236 -32.13 15.97 -17.17
CA ALA A 236 -31.17 14.90 -16.80
C ALA A 236 -30.26 15.35 -15.65
N GLN A 237 -29.79 16.60 -15.73
CA GLN A 237 -28.96 17.24 -14.72
C GLN A 237 -29.65 17.38 -13.35
N THR A 238 -30.97 17.57 -13.32
CA THR A 238 -31.74 17.65 -12.06
C THR A 238 -31.83 16.27 -11.40
N GLU A 239 -32.09 15.22 -12.18
CA GLU A 239 -32.22 13.84 -11.67
C GLU A 239 -30.88 13.29 -11.18
N GLU A 240 -29.79 13.56 -11.90
CA GLU A 240 -28.43 13.21 -11.50
C GLU A 240 -28.07 13.78 -10.13
N ARG A 241 -28.33 15.08 -9.93
CA ARG A 241 -28.07 15.76 -8.66
C ARG A 241 -28.97 15.29 -7.54
N TYR A 242 -30.24 15.02 -7.84
CA TYR A 242 -31.15 14.47 -6.85
C TYR A 242 -30.67 13.10 -6.37
N ALA A 243 -30.21 12.24 -7.30
CA ALA A 243 -29.62 10.95 -6.96
C ALA A 243 -28.34 11.12 -6.12
N LEU A 244 -27.42 11.98 -6.54
CA LEU A 244 -26.18 12.26 -5.79
C LEU A 244 -26.47 12.84 -4.39
N GLY A 245 -27.39 13.79 -4.29
CA GLY A 245 -27.81 14.41 -3.03
C GLY A 245 -28.37 13.38 -2.05
N GLN A 246 -29.17 12.42 -2.52
CA GLN A 246 -29.66 11.32 -1.69
C GLN A 246 -28.52 10.42 -1.18
N LYS A 247 -27.55 10.07 -2.04
CA LYS A 247 -26.38 9.28 -1.62
C LYS A 247 -25.57 9.99 -0.55
N VAL A 248 -25.28 11.28 -0.75
CA VAL A 248 -24.50 12.07 0.22
C VAL A 248 -25.27 12.27 1.53
N ALA A 249 -26.59 12.46 1.48
CA ALA A 249 -27.44 12.52 2.67
C ALA A 249 -27.43 11.18 3.44
N ALA A 250 -27.50 10.04 2.73
CA ALA A 250 -27.39 8.72 3.34
C ALA A 250 -26.02 8.49 3.99
N GLN A 251 -24.92 8.88 3.32
CA GLN A 251 -23.56 8.83 3.89
C GLN A 251 -23.45 9.67 5.18
N LYS A 252 -24.02 10.88 5.19
CA LYS A 252 -24.07 11.75 6.37
C LYS A 252 -24.85 11.09 7.52
N ALA A 253 -26.04 10.54 7.23
CA ALA A 253 -26.87 9.87 8.23
C ALA A 253 -26.14 8.66 8.84
N GLU A 254 -25.46 7.86 8.00
CA GLU A 254 -24.66 6.73 8.48
C GLU A 254 -23.50 7.17 9.36
N GLN A 255 -22.80 8.24 8.99
CA GLN A 255 -21.73 8.80 9.82
C GLN A 255 -22.25 9.29 11.17
N GLN A 256 -23.42 9.93 11.19
CA GLN A 256 -24.07 10.35 12.44
C GLN A 256 -24.45 9.13 13.30
N ARG A 257 -24.96 8.05 12.71
CA ARG A 257 -25.22 6.79 13.42
C ARG A 257 -23.95 6.20 14.02
N LYS A 258 -22.87 6.11 13.25
CA LYS A 258 -21.56 5.62 13.72
C LYS A 258 -21.00 6.48 14.86
N ARG A 259 -21.07 7.81 14.73
CA ARG A 259 -20.65 8.75 15.80
C ARG A 259 -21.50 8.63 17.05
N ALA A 260 -22.82 8.52 16.91
CA ALA A 260 -23.73 8.32 18.04
C ALA A 260 -23.48 6.97 18.74
N ALA A 261 -23.25 5.90 17.97
CA ALA A 261 -22.89 4.59 18.50
C ALA A 261 -21.53 4.62 19.23
N ALA A 262 -20.52 5.29 18.68
CA ALA A 262 -19.22 5.46 19.32
C ALA A 262 -19.32 6.31 20.61
N ALA A 263 -20.11 7.39 20.60
CA ALA A 263 -20.37 8.20 21.79
C ALA A 263 -21.13 7.42 22.86
N ALA A 264 -22.12 6.60 22.48
CA ALA A 264 -22.85 5.72 23.38
C ALA A 264 -21.94 4.62 23.97
N ALA A 265 -21.05 4.04 23.16
CA ALA A 265 -20.05 3.08 23.63
C ALA A 265 -19.06 3.73 24.61
N ALA A 266 -18.59 4.95 24.33
CA ALA A 266 -17.72 5.70 25.22
C ALA A 266 -18.41 6.09 26.54
N ALA A 267 -19.71 6.39 26.51
CA ALA A 267 -20.52 6.69 27.70
C ALA A 267 -20.87 5.45 28.54
N ALA A 268 -20.84 4.25 27.95
CA ALA A 268 -21.17 2.99 28.62
C ALA A 268 -19.98 2.36 29.38
N VAL A 269 -18.77 2.91 29.25
CA VAL A 269 -17.60 2.47 30.04
C VAL A 269 -17.64 3.16 31.41
N PRO A 270 -17.91 2.45 32.52
CA PRO A 270 -17.81 3.05 33.85
C PRO A 270 -16.34 3.38 34.11
N THR A 271 -16.06 4.57 34.63
CA THR A 271 -14.70 4.99 35.00
C THR A 271 -14.21 4.26 36.25
N PRO A 272 -13.02 3.64 36.22
CA PRO A 272 -12.11 3.63 37.34
C PRO A 272 -10.87 4.50 37.02
N GLY A 273 -10.32 5.12 38.06
CA GLY A 273 -9.24 6.10 37.94
C GLY A 273 -7.96 5.58 37.29
N THR A 274 -7.25 6.55 36.68
CA THR A 274 -5.83 6.57 36.36
C THR A 274 -5.28 5.43 35.49
N SER A 275 -5.19 5.68 34.19
CA SER A 275 -3.91 5.94 33.50
C SER A 275 -4.21 6.31 32.06
N ALA A 276 -3.69 7.46 31.64
CA ALA A 276 -3.62 7.83 30.23
C ALA A 276 -2.64 6.86 29.55
N SER A 277 -3.17 5.81 28.95
CA SER A 277 -2.49 5.10 27.89
C SER A 277 -3.02 5.68 26.59
N ASP A 278 -2.13 6.33 25.84
CA ASP A 278 -2.30 6.62 24.42
C ASP A 278 -2.82 5.36 23.71
N ALA A 279 -4.13 5.32 23.49
CA ALA A 279 -4.73 4.41 22.55
C ALA A 279 -4.45 5.01 21.17
N THR A 280 -3.23 4.80 20.68
CA THR A 280 -2.92 4.87 19.26
C THR A 280 -3.95 4.02 18.55
N SER A 281 -4.93 4.69 17.92
CA SER A 281 -5.86 4.06 17.01
C SER A 281 -5.02 3.27 16.01
N GLY A 282 -5.25 1.96 15.94
CA GLY A 282 -4.76 1.14 14.84
C GLY A 282 -5.38 1.64 13.54
N GLY A 283 -4.80 2.70 12.98
CA GLY A 283 -4.89 2.96 11.57
C GLY A 283 -4.11 1.85 10.91
N SER A 284 -4.82 0.93 10.27
CA SER A 284 -4.26 0.15 9.17
C SER A 284 -3.38 1.09 8.37
N GLY A 285 -2.09 0.76 8.25
CA GLY A 285 -1.14 1.52 7.44
C GLY A 285 -1.76 1.70 6.07
N THR A 286 -2.32 2.88 5.83
CA THR A 286 -2.92 3.22 4.56
C THR A 286 -1.74 3.65 3.73
N SER A 287 -1.26 2.74 2.89
CA SER A 287 -0.42 3.05 1.75
C SER A 287 -1.03 4.29 1.09
N TYR A 288 -0.35 5.43 1.20
CA TYR A 288 -0.85 6.68 0.66
C TYR A 288 -0.98 6.50 -0.86
N PRO A 289 -2.17 6.71 -1.45
CA PRO A 289 -2.33 6.48 -2.88
C PRO A 289 -1.33 7.35 -3.64
N SER A 290 -0.61 6.76 -4.59
CA SER A 290 0.26 7.48 -5.50
C SER A 290 -0.50 8.64 -6.13
N THR A 291 -0.01 9.87 -5.98
CA THR A 291 -0.58 11.07 -6.60
C THR A 291 -0.10 11.28 -8.04
N GLY A 292 0.56 10.28 -8.63
CA GLY A 292 1.02 10.31 -10.01
C GLY A 292 -0.15 10.29 -11.00
N GLY A 293 -0.12 11.13 -12.04
CA GLY A 293 -1.12 11.14 -13.11
C GLY A 293 -2.32 12.09 -12.94
N VAL A 294 -2.48 12.75 -11.78
CA VAL A 294 -3.58 13.70 -11.57
C VAL A 294 -3.30 15.06 -12.21
N VAL A 295 -4.22 15.54 -13.05
CA VAL A 295 -4.15 16.90 -13.61
C VAL A 295 -4.40 17.93 -12.52
N VAL A 296 -3.39 18.75 -12.22
CA VAL A 296 -3.50 19.88 -11.29
C VAL A 296 -3.87 21.14 -12.07
N ASP A 297 -5.17 21.39 -12.20
CA ASP A 297 -5.70 22.61 -12.81
C ASP A 297 -6.72 23.31 -11.88
N PRO A 298 -6.25 24.15 -10.94
CA PRO A 298 -7.11 24.94 -10.07
C PRO A 298 -8.09 25.85 -10.83
N ALA A 299 -7.69 26.38 -12.00
CA ALA A 299 -8.53 27.31 -12.76
C ALA A 299 -9.68 26.57 -13.46
N GLY A 300 -9.40 25.42 -14.08
CA GLY A 300 -10.41 24.53 -14.64
C GLY A 300 -11.37 24.01 -13.57
N ALA A 301 -10.85 23.60 -12.41
CA ALA A 301 -11.66 23.19 -11.26
C ALA A 301 -12.60 24.31 -10.79
N GLN A 302 -12.10 25.54 -10.66
CA GLN A 302 -12.92 26.71 -10.31
C GLN A 302 -13.99 27.03 -11.36
N ALA A 303 -13.65 26.92 -12.64
CA ALA A 303 -14.60 27.15 -13.74
C ALA A 303 -15.72 26.11 -13.73
N TYR A 304 -15.40 24.84 -13.52
CA TYR A 304 -16.37 23.75 -13.38
C TYR A 304 -17.28 23.98 -12.15
N ALA A 305 -16.70 24.29 -10.99
CA ALA A 305 -17.49 24.56 -9.79
C ALA A 305 -18.44 25.76 -9.98
N ARG A 306 -18.00 26.80 -10.70
CA ARG A 306 -18.84 27.97 -10.99
C ARG A 306 -20.03 27.61 -11.88
N SER A 307 -19.83 26.80 -12.93
CA SER A 307 -20.92 26.38 -13.83
C SER A 307 -21.94 25.50 -13.10
N ALA A 308 -21.50 24.77 -12.07
CA ALA A 308 -22.34 23.90 -11.27
C ALA A 308 -23.17 24.63 -10.18
N LEU A 309 -22.95 25.92 -9.86
CA LEU A 309 -23.65 26.56 -8.73
C LEU A 309 -25.16 26.77 -8.92
N ALA A 310 -25.56 27.36 -10.06
CA ALA A 310 -26.97 27.70 -10.35
C ALA A 310 -27.91 26.50 -10.21
N SER A 311 -27.34 25.37 -10.55
CA SER A 311 -27.83 24.02 -10.51
C SER A 311 -28.24 23.50 -9.12
N TYR A 312 -27.65 24.02 -8.05
CA TYR A 312 -28.01 23.76 -6.64
C TYR A 312 -28.99 24.80 -6.07
N GLY A 313 -29.50 25.70 -6.94
CA GLY A 313 -30.30 26.85 -6.55
C GLY A 313 -29.48 27.99 -5.92
N TRP A 314 -28.17 28.03 -6.18
CA TRP A 314 -27.27 29.04 -5.63
C TRP A 314 -26.94 30.10 -6.67
N GLY A 315 -26.95 31.37 -6.25
CA GLY A 315 -26.50 32.48 -7.07
C GLY A 315 -24.96 32.57 -7.15
N SER A 316 -24.47 33.43 -8.03
CA SER A 316 -23.03 33.68 -8.22
C SER A 316 -22.35 34.29 -6.99
N ASP A 317 -23.13 34.88 -6.07
CA ASP A 317 -22.70 35.39 -4.77
C ASP A 317 -22.10 34.31 -3.86
N GLN A 318 -22.52 33.04 -4.03
CA GLN A 318 -21.98 31.92 -3.27
C GLN A 318 -20.56 31.53 -3.69
N PHE A 319 -20.13 31.90 -4.90
CA PHE A 319 -18.85 31.44 -5.45
C PHE A 319 -17.65 31.98 -4.67
N GLY A 320 -17.71 33.22 -4.17
CA GLY A 320 -16.60 33.80 -3.38
C GLY A 320 -16.32 33.01 -2.09
N CYS A 321 -17.38 32.56 -1.41
CA CYS A 321 -17.29 31.72 -0.22
C CYS A 321 -16.71 30.33 -0.57
N LEU A 322 -17.16 29.74 -1.69
CA LEU A 322 -16.63 28.46 -2.15
C LEU A 322 -15.14 28.53 -2.49
N VAL A 323 -14.73 29.59 -3.17
CA VAL A 323 -13.30 29.86 -3.46
C VAL A 323 -12.50 29.95 -2.18
N SER A 324 -12.97 30.71 -1.20
CA SER A 324 -12.25 30.86 0.07
C SER A 324 -12.14 29.51 0.79
N LEU A 325 -13.24 28.77 0.90
CA LEU A 325 -13.32 27.46 1.54
C LEU A 325 -12.34 26.46 0.91
N TRP A 326 -12.44 26.17 -0.39
CA TRP A 326 -11.60 25.15 -1.02
C TRP A 326 -10.16 25.62 -1.30
N THR A 327 -9.90 26.92 -1.31
CA THR A 327 -8.52 27.43 -1.27
C THR A 327 -7.85 27.07 0.05
N GLN A 328 -8.57 27.21 1.17
CA GLN A 328 -8.06 26.87 2.48
C GLN A 328 -7.88 25.35 2.66
N GLU A 329 -8.81 24.56 2.14
CA GLU A 329 -8.78 23.10 2.25
C GLU A 329 -7.63 22.46 1.46
N SER A 330 -7.49 22.81 0.18
CA SER A 330 -6.61 22.08 -0.75
C SER A 330 -5.81 22.96 -1.70
N GLY A 331 -6.16 24.26 -1.79
CA GLY A 331 -5.73 25.12 -2.87
C GLY A 331 -6.31 24.70 -4.23
N TRP A 332 -7.51 24.11 -4.24
CA TRP A 332 -8.17 23.59 -5.46
C TRP A 332 -7.43 22.45 -6.18
N ARG A 333 -6.55 21.72 -5.48
CA ARG A 333 -5.78 20.63 -6.07
C ARG A 333 -6.50 19.29 -5.88
N ALA A 334 -6.79 18.60 -6.98
CA ALA A 334 -7.44 17.29 -6.95
C ALA A 334 -6.58 16.18 -6.31
N ASN A 335 -5.26 16.36 -6.29
CA ASN A 335 -4.31 15.46 -5.63
C ASN A 335 -3.88 15.93 -4.23
N ALA A 336 -4.58 16.90 -3.62
CA ALA A 336 -4.26 17.32 -2.26
C ALA A 336 -4.49 16.16 -1.29
N LEU A 337 -3.44 15.77 -0.56
CA LEU A 337 -3.48 14.74 0.46
C LEU A 337 -2.92 15.32 1.75
N ASN A 338 -3.71 15.26 2.82
CA ASN A 338 -3.23 15.52 4.16
C ASN A 338 -2.70 14.21 4.75
N ALA A 339 -1.37 14.06 4.82
CA ALA A 339 -0.73 12.82 5.29
C ALA A 339 -1.10 12.45 6.74
N SER A 340 -1.38 13.43 7.60
CA SER A 340 -1.68 13.19 9.02
C SER A 340 -3.09 12.65 9.26
N SER A 341 -4.06 13.08 8.45
CA SER A 341 -5.48 12.73 8.63
C SER A 341 -6.04 11.78 7.56
N GLY A 342 -5.37 11.66 6.40
CA GLY A 342 -5.87 10.93 5.24
C GLY A 342 -6.95 11.69 4.45
N ALA A 343 -7.22 12.96 4.77
CA ALA A 343 -8.16 13.78 4.01
C ALA A 343 -7.62 14.07 2.60
N TYR A 344 -8.47 13.94 1.59
CA TYR A 344 -8.05 13.95 0.18
C TYR A 344 -8.94 14.80 -0.73
N GLY A 345 -8.32 15.35 -1.78
CA GLY A 345 -8.95 16.03 -2.90
C GLY A 345 -9.35 17.47 -2.61
N ILE A 346 -9.99 18.11 -3.59
CA ILE A 346 -10.44 19.51 -3.52
C ILE A 346 -11.25 19.80 -2.23
N PRO A 347 -12.25 18.98 -1.85
CA PRO A 347 -13.05 19.24 -0.65
C PRO A 347 -12.45 18.65 0.63
N GLN A 348 -11.23 18.09 0.60
CA GLN A 348 -10.59 17.42 1.74
C GLN A 348 -11.50 16.40 2.44
N SER A 349 -12.10 15.48 1.67
CA SER A 349 -13.04 14.50 2.21
C SER A 349 -12.39 13.55 3.21
N LEU A 350 -13.06 13.29 4.35
CA LEU A 350 -12.65 12.33 5.36
C LEU A 350 -13.81 11.39 5.80
N PRO A 351 -13.67 10.06 5.63
CA PRO A 351 -12.68 9.39 4.79
C PRO A 351 -12.86 9.73 3.29
N ALA A 352 -11.77 9.63 2.52
CA ALA A 352 -11.70 10.05 1.12
C ALA A 352 -12.65 9.26 0.20
N ASP A 353 -12.84 7.97 0.51
CA ASP A 353 -13.70 7.00 -0.20
C ASP A 353 -15.17 7.41 -0.33
N LYS A 354 -15.64 8.34 0.51
CA LYS A 354 -16.99 8.93 0.37
C LYS A 354 -17.24 9.53 -1.01
N MET A 355 -16.20 10.07 -1.65
CA MET A 355 -16.32 10.69 -2.97
C MET A 355 -16.68 9.68 -4.06
N ALA A 356 -16.52 8.36 -3.81
CA ALA A 356 -17.01 7.31 -4.69
C ALA A 356 -18.52 7.37 -4.98
N ALA A 357 -19.29 8.07 -4.13
CA ALA A 357 -20.71 8.30 -4.40
C ALA A 357 -20.98 9.18 -5.62
N ALA A 358 -20.03 10.05 -5.99
CA ALA A 358 -20.13 10.96 -7.14
C ALA A 358 -19.52 10.40 -8.42
N GLY A 359 -18.62 9.42 -8.31
CA GLY A 359 -17.95 8.80 -9.46
C GLY A 359 -16.79 7.94 -8.98
N ALA A 360 -16.50 6.87 -9.72
CA ALA A 360 -15.48 5.90 -9.32
C ALA A 360 -14.03 6.42 -9.55
N ASP A 361 -13.90 7.40 -10.44
CA ASP A 361 -12.71 8.19 -10.78
C ASP A 361 -12.40 9.32 -9.79
N TRP A 362 -13.08 9.36 -8.63
CA TRP A 362 -12.97 10.46 -7.64
C TRP A 362 -11.55 10.77 -7.18
N ARG A 363 -10.61 9.84 -7.32
CA ARG A 363 -9.21 10.08 -6.97
C ARG A 363 -8.54 11.03 -7.94
N THR A 364 -8.76 10.89 -9.24
CA THR A 364 -8.01 11.62 -10.26
C THR A 364 -8.84 12.72 -10.92
N ASN A 365 -10.16 12.67 -10.82
CA ASN A 365 -11.06 13.61 -11.48
C ASN A 365 -11.56 14.73 -10.56
N ALA A 366 -11.13 15.97 -10.86
CA ALA A 366 -11.55 17.18 -10.15
C ALA A 366 -13.08 17.41 -10.22
N ALA A 367 -13.72 17.12 -11.35
CA ALA A 367 -15.17 17.29 -11.52
C ALA A 367 -15.95 16.37 -10.57
N THR A 368 -15.53 15.10 -10.45
CA THR A 368 -16.12 14.13 -9.52
C THR A 368 -15.98 14.60 -8.06
N GLN A 369 -14.80 15.08 -7.67
CA GLN A 369 -14.56 15.63 -6.33
C GLN A 369 -15.43 16.88 -6.05
N ILE A 370 -15.55 17.78 -7.03
CA ILE A 370 -16.39 18.98 -6.93
C ILE A 370 -17.86 18.60 -6.80
N ASN A 371 -18.37 17.66 -7.61
CA ASN A 371 -19.77 17.22 -7.54
C ASN A 371 -20.12 16.65 -6.16
N TRP A 372 -19.25 15.79 -5.62
CA TRP A 372 -19.42 15.31 -4.25
C TRP A 372 -19.39 16.46 -3.23
N GLY A 373 -18.40 17.36 -3.34
CA GLY A 373 -18.22 18.49 -2.43
C GLY A 373 -19.40 19.46 -2.41
N LEU A 374 -19.95 19.81 -3.57
CA LEU A 374 -21.14 20.68 -3.68
C LEU A 374 -22.39 19.99 -3.09
N ALA A 375 -22.59 18.70 -3.38
CA ALA A 375 -23.68 17.92 -2.79
C ALA A 375 -23.56 17.83 -1.26
N TYR A 376 -22.33 17.67 -0.75
CA TYR A 376 -22.05 17.67 0.68
C TYR A 376 -22.35 19.03 1.30
N ILE A 377 -21.88 20.14 0.70
CA ILE A 377 -22.16 21.49 1.18
C ILE A 377 -23.67 21.75 1.25
N LYS A 378 -24.43 21.35 0.22
CA LYS A 378 -25.89 21.48 0.21
C LYS A 378 -26.54 20.72 1.38
N SER A 379 -26.10 19.49 1.63
CA SER A 379 -26.66 18.63 2.67
C SER A 379 -26.24 19.01 4.10
N ALA A 380 -24.99 19.46 4.28
CA ALA A 380 -24.40 19.77 5.57
C ALA A 380 -24.65 21.20 6.01
N TYR A 381 -24.50 22.17 5.09
CA TYR A 381 -24.45 23.60 5.40
C TYR A 381 -25.51 24.42 4.63
N GLY A 382 -26.24 23.79 3.71
CA GLY A 382 -27.26 24.44 2.88
C GLY A 382 -26.72 25.31 1.74
N SER A 383 -25.56 25.96 1.91
CA SER A 383 -24.92 26.82 0.92
C SER A 383 -23.40 26.97 1.14
N PRO A 384 -22.61 27.34 0.11
CA PRO A 384 -21.18 27.62 0.26
C PRO A 384 -20.87 28.71 1.28
N CYS A 385 -21.65 29.79 1.33
CA CYS A 385 -21.45 30.81 2.36
C CYS A 385 -21.87 30.34 3.75
N GLY A 386 -22.86 29.45 3.85
CA GLY A 386 -23.17 28.76 5.11
C GLY A 386 -22.00 27.90 5.60
N ALA A 387 -21.34 27.18 4.69
CA ALA A 387 -20.16 26.38 4.99
C ALA A 387 -18.98 27.25 5.42
N TRP A 388 -18.69 28.33 4.68
CA TRP A 388 -17.63 29.27 5.01
C TRP A 388 -17.85 29.96 6.36
N SER A 389 -19.09 30.37 6.65
CA SER A 389 -19.46 30.95 7.95
C SER A 389 -19.27 29.94 9.09
N HIS A 390 -19.60 28.66 8.86
CA HIS A 390 -19.33 27.61 9.83
C HIS A 390 -17.82 27.46 10.08
N GLU A 391 -17.02 27.35 9.02
CA GLU A 391 -15.55 27.23 9.11
C GLU A 391 -14.94 28.39 9.90
N MET A 392 -15.37 29.62 9.60
CA MET A 392 -14.93 30.81 10.32
C MET A 392 -15.43 30.90 11.77
N GLY A 393 -16.44 30.11 12.16
CA GLY A 393 -17.06 30.11 13.48
C GLY A 393 -16.53 29.05 14.45
N VAL A 394 -15.79 28.04 13.98
CA VAL A 394 -15.19 27.00 14.83
C VAL A 394 -13.87 27.52 15.42
N ASN A 395 -13.68 27.35 16.73
CA ASN A 395 -12.49 27.80 17.48
C ASN A 395 -11.80 26.61 18.19
N PRO A 396 -10.45 26.49 18.22
CA PRO A 396 -9.48 27.38 17.59
C PRO A 396 -9.66 27.41 16.08
N HIS A 397 -9.50 28.57 15.45
CA HIS A 397 -9.29 28.64 14.01
C HIS A 397 -8.01 27.84 13.76
N TRP A 398 -8.06 26.75 13.00
CA TRP A 398 -6.88 25.88 12.81
C TRP A 398 -5.83 26.49 11.86
N TYR A 399 -5.73 27.83 11.83
CA TYR A 399 -4.78 28.63 11.05
C TYR A 399 -4.46 29.96 11.74
#